data_AF-A0A833N4U8-F1
#
_entry.id   AF-A0A833N4U8-F1
#
_cell.length_a   1.000
_cell.length_b   1.000
_cell.length_c   1.000
_cell.angle_alpha   90.00
_cell.angle_beta   90.00
_cell.angle_gamma   90.00
#
_symmetry.space_group_name_H-M   'P 1'
#
loop_
_entity.id
_entity.type
_entity.pdbx_description
1 polymer ?
#
loop_
_entity_poly.entity_id
_entity_poly.type
_entity_poly.pdbx_seq_one_letter_code
_entity_poly.pdbx_strand_id
1 'polypeptide(L)'
;MKLKCALLLLSVMSSTTYAKTYNLNTVINSQNINQMIDAMVKTFDKGSVDPTFPVGISGTYDLDDNNRLVSINVEHASFRVVKIPLIGTYQTDLSISGKVEAGNCGTVTLVSHKVNSGSPEIVNPLFNERLKVRGAKALEIGIKESGLKAYCIAPKYNLFFY
;
A
#
# COMPACT_ATOMS: atom_id res chain seq x y z
N MET A 1 26.46 21.54 44.45
CA MET A 1 25.69 20.37 43.97
C MET A 1 24.44 20.86 43.25
N LYS A 2 23.96 20.15 42.21
CA LYS A 2 22.74 20.41 41.38
C LYS A 2 22.92 21.00 39.98
N LEU A 3 23.98 20.65 39.24
CA LEU A 3 24.01 20.86 37.78
C LEU A 3 24.50 19.65 36.96
N LYS A 4 24.56 18.46 37.59
CA LYS A 4 25.06 17.23 36.93
C LYS A 4 23.97 16.21 36.58
N CYS A 5 22.70 16.50 36.90
CA CYS A 5 21.61 15.52 36.69
C CYS A 5 20.73 15.79 35.45
N ALA A 6 20.94 16.88 34.72
CA ALA A 6 20.09 17.24 33.58
C ALA A 6 20.55 16.65 32.23
N LEU A 7 21.80 16.18 32.12
CA LEU A 7 22.38 15.70 30.85
C LEU A 7 22.25 14.18 30.63
N LEU A 8 21.79 13.41 31.62
CA LEU A 8 21.71 11.93 31.55
C LEU A 8 20.30 11.39 31.21
N LEU A 9 19.32 12.27 30.94
CA LEU A 9 17.95 11.86 30.60
C LEU A 9 17.61 11.98 29.11
N LEU A 10 18.55 12.41 28.25
CA LEU A 10 18.35 12.53 26.80
C LEU A 10 18.96 11.38 25.98
N SER A 11 19.57 10.39 26.64
CA SER A 11 20.22 9.25 25.97
C SER A 11 19.41 7.95 25.97
N VAL A 12 18.13 7.99 26.40
CA VAL A 12 17.29 6.80 26.46
C VAL A 12 16.09 6.99 25.53
N MET A 13 16.07 6.22 24.44
CA MET A 13 14.94 5.93 23.55
C MET A 13 14.71 6.87 22.36
N SER A 14 15.65 6.86 21.43
CA SER A 14 15.28 6.77 20.01
C SER A 14 16.18 5.76 19.34
N SER A 15 16.08 4.50 19.78
CA SER A 15 16.37 3.39 18.89
C SER A 15 15.34 3.43 17.78
N THR A 16 15.54 4.33 16.81
CA THR A 16 14.98 4.16 15.49
C THR A 16 15.66 2.91 14.95
N THR A 17 15.09 1.75 15.26
CA THR A 17 15.36 0.50 14.56
C THR A 17 15.16 0.81 13.09
N TYR A 18 16.26 0.90 12.35
CA TYR A 18 16.25 1.28 10.94
C TYR A 18 15.52 0.18 10.18
N ALA A 19 14.33 0.49 9.67
CA ALA A 19 13.62 -0.44 8.83
C ALA A 19 14.45 -0.72 7.56
N LYS A 20 14.50 -1.98 7.12
CA LYS A 20 15.19 -2.38 5.90
C LYS A 20 14.27 -2.21 4.71
N THR A 21 14.72 -1.47 3.71
CA THR A 21 13.96 -1.19 2.49
C THR A 21 14.26 -2.22 1.41
N TYR A 22 13.21 -2.68 0.73
CA TYR A 22 13.24 -3.67 -0.34
C TYR A 22 12.40 -3.18 -1.54
N ASN A 23 12.68 -3.73 -2.73
CA ASN A 23 11.93 -3.40 -3.94
C ASN A 23 10.65 -4.25 -4.04
N LEU A 24 9.53 -3.66 -4.42
CA LEU A 24 8.26 -4.39 -4.60
C LEU A 24 8.33 -5.51 -5.65
N ASN A 25 9.24 -5.43 -6.62
CA ASN A 25 9.40 -6.46 -7.65
C ASN A 25 9.88 -7.82 -7.10
N THR A 26 10.36 -7.88 -5.85
CA THR A 26 10.74 -9.14 -5.20
C THR A 26 9.53 -9.92 -4.70
N VAL A 27 8.38 -9.25 -4.55
CA VAL A 27 7.16 -9.78 -3.92
C VAL A 27 5.91 -9.61 -4.78
N ILE A 28 6.00 -8.84 -5.87
CA ILE A 28 4.94 -8.67 -6.87
C ILE A 28 5.40 -9.29 -8.19
N ASN A 29 4.60 -10.21 -8.71
CA ASN A 29 4.76 -10.81 -10.03
C ASN A 29 3.42 -10.76 -10.79
N SER A 30 3.44 -11.14 -12.07
CA SER A 30 2.27 -11.08 -12.96
C SER A 30 1.05 -11.86 -12.45
N GLN A 31 1.25 -12.98 -11.74
CA GLN A 31 0.14 -13.75 -11.18
C GLN A 31 -0.56 -12.99 -10.06
N ASN A 32 0.21 -12.41 -9.14
CA ASN A 32 -0.33 -11.59 -8.05
C ASN A 32 -0.98 -10.30 -8.58
N ILE A 33 -0.48 -9.71 -9.68
CA ILE A 33 -1.10 -8.53 -10.30
C ILE A 33 -2.54 -8.79 -10.73
N ASN A 34 -2.80 -9.92 -11.38
CA ASN A 34 -4.17 -10.28 -11.77
C ASN A 34 -5.09 -10.45 -10.56
N GLN A 35 -4.61 -11.10 -9.50
CA GLN A 35 -5.36 -11.26 -8.25
C GLN A 35 -5.67 -9.92 -7.57
N MET A 36 -4.69 -9.01 -7.53
CA MET A 36 -4.88 -7.64 -7.02
C MET A 36 -5.95 -6.90 -7.81
N ILE A 37 -5.90 -6.97 -9.14
CA ILE A 37 -6.91 -6.34 -10.02
C ILE A 37 -8.30 -6.90 -9.75
N ASP A 38 -8.47 -8.22 -9.76
CA ASP A 38 -9.75 -8.87 -9.53
C ASP A 38 -10.34 -8.49 -8.17
N ALA A 39 -9.49 -8.49 -7.13
CA ALA A 39 -9.89 -8.08 -5.78
C ALA A 39 -10.27 -6.60 -5.71
N MET A 40 -9.55 -5.71 -6.40
CA MET A 40 -9.88 -4.28 -6.47
C MET A 40 -11.19 -4.05 -7.22
N VAL A 41 -11.40 -4.69 -8.37
CA VAL A 41 -12.65 -4.59 -9.15
C VAL A 41 -13.83 -5.07 -8.30
N LYS A 42 -13.71 -6.22 -7.65
CA LYS A 42 -14.73 -6.76 -6.75
C LYS A 42 -15.01 -5.85 -5.55
N THR A 43 -13.99 -5.23 -4.97
CA THR A 43 -14.15 -4.40 -3.78
C THR A 43 -14.75 -3.03 -4.08
N PHE A 44 -14.37 -2.42 -5.20
CA PHE A 44 -14.77 -1.06 -5.51
C PHE A 44 -15.96 -0.99 -6.48
N ASP A 45 -16.24 -2.06 -7.21
CA ASP A 45 -17.36 -2.19 -8.14
C ASP A 45 -17.43 -1.00 -9.12
N LYS A 46 -16.28 -0.74 -9.77
CA LYS A 46 -16.11 0.33 -10.77
C LYS A 46 -15.37 -0.19 -12.00
N GLY A 47 -16.12 -0.38 -13.07
CA GLY A 47 -15.57 -0.69 -14.40
C GLY A 47 -14.85 -2.03 -14.45
N SER A 48 -13.88 -2.13 -15.36
CA SER A 48 -13.02 -3.30 -15.52
C SER A 48 -11.63 -2.81 -15.96
N VAL A 49 -10.56 -3.52 -15.59
CA VAL A 49 -9.23 -3.21 -16.11
C VAL A 49 -9.14 -3.70 -17.57
N ASP A 50 -8.57 -2.88 -18.45
CA ASP A 50 -8.32 -3.23 -19.85
C ASP A 50 -7.19 -4.29 -19.92
N PRO A 51 -7.48 -5.53 -20.34
CA PRO A 51 -6.47 -6.60 -20.37
C PRO A 51 -5.42 -6.38 -21.47
N THR A 52 -5.66 -5.48 -22.42
CA THR A 52 -4.72 -5.16 -23.51
C THR A 52 -3.73 -4.06 -23.12
N PHE A 53 -4.00 -3.35 -22.02
CA PHE A 53 -3.11 -2.31 -21.51
C PHE A 53 -2.16 -2.92 -20.46
N PRO A 54 -0.84 -2.67 -20.55
CA PRO A 54 0.10 -3.20 -19.57
C PRO A 54 -0.20 -2.62 -18.19
N VAL A 55 -0.30 -3.48 -17.18
CA VAL A 55 -0.37 -3.07 -15.77
C VAL A 55 1.03 -3.12 -15.18
N GLY A 56 1.47 -1.99 -14.63
CA GLY A 56 2.79 -1.85 -14.01
C GLY A 56 2.66 -1.40 -12.56
N ILE A 57 3.47 -1.99 -11.67
CA ILE A 57 3.59 -1.57 -10.27
C ILE A 57 5.08 -1.55 -9.92
N SER A 58 5.58 -0.42 -9.40
CA SER A 58 6.93 -0.29 -8.87
C SER A 58 6.95 0.56 -7.60
N GLY A 59 7.98 0.34 -6.79
CA GLY A 59 8.19 1.05 -5.55
C GLY A 59 8.92 0.18 -4.53
N THR A 60 8.73 0.48 -3.26
CA THR A 60 9.45 -0.15 -2.15
C THR A 60 8.53 -0.56 -1.01
N TYR A 61 9.05 -1.39 -0.13
CA TYR A 61 8.44 -1.71 1.16
C TYR A 61 9.53 -1.80 2.23
N ASP A 62 9.16 -1.52 3.48
CA ASP A 62 10.08 -1.59 4.61
C ASP A 62 9.69 -2.69 5.58
N LEU A 63 10.69 -3.40 6.10
CA LEU A 63 10.54 -4.37 7.18
C LEU A 63 11.23 -3.88 8.45
N ASP A 64 10.62 -4.14 9.61
CA ASP A 64 11.29 -3.97 10.90
C ASP A 64 12.33 -5.07 11.17
N ASP A 65 13.03 -4.97 12.30
CA ASP A 65 14.05 -5.94 12.72
C ASP A 65 13.49 -7.36 12.97
N ASN A 66 12.16 -7.49 13.13
CA ASN A 66 11.47 -8.76 13.26
C ASN A 66 10.97 -9.30 11.89
N ASN A 67 11.42 -8.72 10.78
CA ASN A 67 10.95 -9.00 9.42
C ASN A 67 9.44 -8.77 9.23
N ARG A 68 8.85 -7.79 9.93
CA ARG A 68 7.44 -7.44 9.79
C ARG A 68 7.27 -6.23 8.90
N LEU A 69 6.24 -6.24 8.07
CA LEU A 69 5.91 -5.13 7.20
C LEU A 69 5.55 -3.89 8.04
N VAL A 70 6.23 -2.77 7.79
CA VAL A 70 5.96 -1.49 8.47
C VAL A 70 5.63 -0.34 7.52
N SER A 71 6.01 -0.45 6.25
CA SER A 71 5.66 0.55 5.24
C SER A 71 5.52 -0.08 3.85
N ILE A 72 4.72 0.56 3.01
CA ILE A 72 4.66 0.33 1.58
C ILE A 72 4.67 1.68 0.87
N ASN A 73 5.47 1.81 -0.17
CA ASN A 73 5.54 2.99 -1.02
C ASN A 73 5.47 2.57 -2.48
N VAL A 74 4.31 2.75 -3.09
CA VAL A 74 4.11 2.54 -4.53
C VAL A 74 4.40 3.86 -5.23
N GLU A 75 5.48 3.90 -6.01
CA GLU A 75 5.92 5.09 -6.73
C GLU A 75 5.19 5.23 -8.07
N HIS A 76 4.97 4.09 -8.73
CA HIS A 76 4.20 3.99 -9.95
C HIS A 76 3.25 2.80 -9.88
N ALA A 77 1.97 3.08 -10.10
CA ALA A 77 0.98 2.07 -10.45
C ALA A 77 0.24 2.57 -11.69
N SER A 78 0.52 1.93 -12.83
CA SER A 78 -0.09 2.28 -14.11
C SER A 78 -1.05 1.21 -14.58
N PHE A 79 -2.25 1.64 -14.96
CA PHE A 79 -3.30 0.77 -15.47
C PHE A 79 -4.33 1.58 -16.26
N ARG A 80 -5.16 0.88 -17.03
CA ARG A 80 -6.31 1.46 -17.73
C ARG A 80 -7.57 0.76 -17.28
N VAL A 81 -8.57 1.55 -16.88
CA VAL A 81 -9.92 1.08 -16.52
C VAL A 81 -10.89 1.51 -17.62
N VAL A 82 -11.73 0.58 -18.04
CA VAL A 82 -12.81 0.77 -19.02
C VAL A 82 -14.17 0.61 -18.34
N LYS A 83 -15.24 1.01 -19.04
CA LYS A 83 -16.63 0.91 -18.58
C LYS A 83 -16.87 1.65 -17.25
N ILE A 84 -16.16 2.75 -17.03
CA ILE A 84 -16.44 3.66 -15.91
C ILE A 84 -17.71 4.44 -16.25
N PRO A 85 -18.75 4.44 -15.39
CA PRO A 85 -19.95 5.24 -15.64
C PRO A 85 -19.61 6.70 -15.91
N LEU A 86 -20.22 7.28 -16.95
CA LEU A 86 -20.07 8.68 -17.40
C LEU A 86 -18.70 9.07 -17.98
N ILE A 87 -17.65 8.30 -17.73
CA ILE A 87 -16.27 8.60 -18.18
C ILE A 87 -15.84 7.67 -19.33
N GLY A 88 -16.40 6.47 -19.39
CA GLY A 88 -16.00 5.45 -20.36
C GLY A 88 -14.68 4.81 -19.96
N THR A 89 -13.57 5.42 -20.37
CA THR A 89 -12.21 4.89 -20.18
C THR A 89 -11.33 5.91 -19.45
N TYR A 90 -10.51 5.43 -18.53
CA TYR A 90 -9.51 6.24 -17.82
C TYR A 90 -8.22 5.44 -17.68
N GLN A 91 -7.12 6.01 -18.16
CA GLN A 91 -5.77 5.51 -17.97
C GLN A 91 -5.07 6.37 -16.92
N THR A 92 -4.27 5.78 -16.04
CA THR A 92 -3.59 6.54 -15.00
C THR A 92 -2.22 5.95 -14.68
N ASP A 93 -1.34 6.81 -14.16
CA ASP A 93 -0.18 6.46 -13.34
C ASP A 93 -0.32 7.20 -12.01
N LEU A 94 -0.14 6.50 -10.89
CA LEU A 94 -0.32 7.04 -9.55
C LEU A 94 0.82 6.63 -8.62
N SER A 95 1.00 7.42 -7.55
CA SER A 95 1.80 7.06 -6.39
C SER A 95 0.90 7.00 -5.14
N ILE A 96 1.20 6.04 -4.27
CA ILE A 96 0.47 5.83 -3.02
C ILE A 96 1.39 5.18 -1.99
N SER A 97 1.40 5.71 -0.76
CA SER A 97 2.19 5.15 0.33
C SER A 97 1.35 4.96 1.59
N GLY A 98 1.69 3.96 2.38
CA GLY A 98 1.02 3.67 3.64
C GLY A 98 1.96 3.09 4.69
N LYS A 99 1.60 3.30 5.94
CA LYS A 99 2.23 2.69 7.11
C LYS A 99 1.42 1.49 7.56
N VAL A 100 2.13 0.45 7.96
CA VAL A 100 1.59 -0.77 8.55
C VAL A 100 2.05 -0.83 10.00
N GLU A 101 1.12 -1.00 10.93
CA GLU A 101 1.47 -1.02 12.35
C GLU A 101 2.06 -2.39 12.72
N ALA A 102 3.40 -2.47 12.77
CA ALA A 102 4.15 -3.63 13.25
C ALA A 102 3.70 -4.98 12.64
N GLY A 103 3.47 -5.03 11.32
CA GLY A 103 3.01 -6.23 10.62
C GLY A 103 1.51 -6.51 10.70
N ASN A 104 0.70 -5.64 11.32
CA ASN A 104 -0.76 -5.71 11.25
C ASN A 104 -1.26 -5.21 9.89
N CYS A 105 -1.12 -6.05 8.86
CA CYS A 105 -1.50 -5.72 7.49
C CYS A 105 -3.01 -5.55 7.25
N GLY A 106 -3.85 -5.84 8.25
CA GLY A 106 -5.28 -5.54 8.21
C GLY A 106 -5.60 -4.07 8.47
N THR A 107 -4.63 -3.29 8.98
CA THR A 107 -4.79 -1.87 9.28
C THR A 107 -3.66 -1.09 8.63
N VAL A 108 -3.95 -0.47 7.49
CA VAL A 108 -2.98 0.40 6.78
C VAL A 108 -3.37 1.85 6.96
N THR A 109 -2.44 2.68 7.44
CA THR A 109 -2.63 4.13 7.49
C THR A 109 -2.07 4.76 6.23
N LEU A 110 -2.91 5.41 5.42
CA LEU A 110 -2.49 6.13 4.23
C LEU A 110 -1.59 7.31 4.61
N VAL A 111 -0.41 7.41 3.99
CA VAL A 111 0.55 8.51 4.24
C VAL A 111 0.52 9.52 3.09
N SER A 112 0.59 9.05 1.86
CA SER A 112 0.50 9.91 0.68
C SER A 112 -0.27 9.24 -0.44
N HIS A 113 -0.85 10.05 -1.30
CA HIS A 113 -1.51 9.63 -2.54
C HIS A 113 -1.36 10.74 -3.56
N LYS A 114 -1.17 10.38 -4.82
CA LYS A 114 -1.09 11.34 -5.93
C LYS A 114 -1.37 10.63 -7.25
N VAL A 115 -2.16 11.27 -8.11
CA VAL A 115 -2.19 10.94 -9.54
C VAL A 115 -1.00 11.62 -10.22
N ASN A 116 -0.04 10.83 -10.70
CA ASN A 116 1.13 11.35 -11.42
C ASN A 116 0.75 11.80 -12.82
N SER A 117 -0.07 10.99 -13.50
CA SER A 117 -0.68 11.33 -14.79
C SER A 117 -2.00 10.57 -14.98
N GLY A 118 -2.87 11.09 -15.83
CA GLY A 118 -4.11 10.42 -16.18
C GLY A 118 -4.76 10.99 -17.42
N SER A 119 -5.49 10.14 -18.15
CA SER A 119 -6.17 10.47 -19.39
C SER A 119 -7.56 9.84 -19.40
N PRO A 120 -8.64 10.63 -19.58
CA PRO A 120 -8.63 12.08 -19.78
C PRO A 120 -8.27 12.86 -18.50
N GLU A 121 -7.49 13.94 -18.63
CA GLU A 121 -6.94 14.70 -17.49
C GLU A 121 -8.01 15.32 -16.57
N ILE A 122 -9.18 15.66 -17.12
CA ILE A 122 -10.31 16.22 -16.36
C ILE A 122 -10.80 15.28 -15.24
N VAL A 123 -10.48 13.99 -15.32
CA VAL A 123 -10.85 12.99 -14.33
C VAL A 123 -9.84 12.90 -13.18
N ASN A 124 -8.61 13.41 -13.36
CA ASN A 124 -7.53 13.28 -12.37
C ASN A 124 -7.93 13.78 -10.98
N PRO A 125 -8.58 14.95 -10.80
CA PRO A 125 -8.99 15.42 -9.47
C PRO A 125 -10.00 14.48 -8.80
N LEU A 126 -10.99 13.98 -9.55
CA LEU A 126 -11.99 13.04 -9.03
C LEU A 126 -11.33 11.72 -8.62
N PHE A 127 -10.39 11.23 -9.42
CA PHE A 127 -9.67 10.00 -9.12
C PHE A 127 -8.76 10.17 -7.90
N ASN A 128 -8.08 11.32 -7.78
CA ASN A 128 -7.23 11.63 -6.64
C ASN A 128 -8.02 11.68 -5.32
N GLU A 129 -9.21 12.29 -5.31
CA GLU A 129 -10.10 12.27 -4.12
C GLU A 129 -10.55 10.85 -3.76
N ARG A 130 -10.78 9.99 -4.76
CA ARG A 130 -11.08 8.57 -4.48
C ARG A 130 -9.87 7.84 -3.91
N LEU A 131 -8.65 8.11 -4.39
CA LEU A 131 -7.43 7.55 -3.81
C LEU A 131 -7.22 7.98 -2.37
N LYS A 132 -7.56 9.22 -2.02
CA LYS A 132 -7.52 9.69 -0.63
C LYS A 132 -8.41 8.86 0.30
N VAL A 133 -9.63 8.53 -0.15
CA VAL A 133 -10.63 7.81 0.66
C VAL A 133 -10.42 6.30 0.64
N ARG A 134 -10.02 5.73 -0.50
CA ARG A 134 -9.94 4.28 -0.72
C ARG A 134 -8.51 3.75 -0.76
N GLY A 135 -7.51 4.62 -0.71
CA GLY A 135 -6.11 4.28 -0.88
C GLY A 135 -5.59 3.29 0.16
N ALA A 136 -5.91 3.50 1.44
CA ALA A 136 -5.60 2.54 2.50
C ALA A 136 -6.13 1.14 2.17
N LYS A 137 -7.40 1.06 1.73
CA LYS A 137 -8.02 -0.21 1.36
C LYS A 137 -7.37 -0.85 0.13
N ALA A 138 -6.98 -0.04 -0.86
CA ALA A 138 -6.26 -0.52 -2.03
C ALA A 138 -4.88 -1.10 -1.64
N LEU A 139 -4.17 -0.45 -0.72
CA LEU A 139 -2.90 -0.97 -0.18
C LEU A 139 -3.11 -2.27 0.60
N GLU A 140 -4.15 -2.39 1.43
CA GLU A 140 -4.49 -3.64 2.12
C GLU A 140 -4.71 -4.80 1.13
N ILE A 141 -5.45 -4.56 0.06
CA ILE A 141 -5.66 -5.55 -1.01
C ILE A 141 -4.32 -5.89 -1.66
N GLY A 142 -3.51 -4.89 -2.00
CA GLY A 142 -2.19 -5.08 -2.60
C GLY A 142 -1.27 -5.93 -1.71
N ILE A 143 -1.27 -5.70 -0.41
CA ILE A 143 -0.51 -6.50 0.56
C ILE A 143 -1.03 -7.94 0.61
N LYS A 144 -2.35 -8.12 0.73
CA LYS A 144 -2.98 -9.42 0.89
C LYS A 144 -2.79 -10.33 -0.33
N GLU A 145 -2.92 -9.76 -1.53
CA GLU A 145 -2.88 -10.49 -2.79
C GLU A 145 -1.47 -10.54 -3.41
N SER A 146 -0.44 -10.02 -2.72
CA SER A 146 0.98 -10.13 -3.12
C SER A 146 1.79 -11.02 -2.17
N GLY A 147 3.09 -11.14 -2.44
CA GLY A 147 4.05 -11.79 -1.54
C GLY A 147 4.24 -11.06 -0.20
N LEU A 148 3.81 -9.80 -0.09
CA LEU A 148 3.94 -9.02 1.15
C LEU A 148 3.19 -9.63 2.33
N LYS A 149 2.14 -10.43 2.07
CA LYS A 149 1.40 -11.15 3.12
C LYS A 149 2.29 -12.02 4.00
N ALA A 150 3.44 -12.47 3.50
CA ALA A 150 4.40 -13.29 4.24
C ALA A 150 5.05 -12.53 5.41
N TYR A 151 5.05 -11.19 5.37
CA TYR A 151 5.61 -10.32 6.41
C TYR A 151 4.54 -9.76 7.36
N CYS A 152 3.32 -10.28 7.27
CA CYS A 152 2.22 -9.92 8.16
C CYS A 152 2.19 -10.83 9.38
N ILE A 153 1.78 -10.31 10.53
CA ILE A 153 1.53 -11.14 11.71
C ILE A 153 0.34 -12.06 11.40
N ALA A 154 0.57 -13.38 11.46
CA ALA A 154 -0.53 -14.33 11.43
C ALA A 154 -1.41 -14.13 12.69
N PRO A 155 -2.73 -13.93 12.54
CA PRO A 155 -3.61 -13.85 13.71
C PRO A 155 -3.53 -15.16 14.48
N LYS A 156 -3.05 -15.11 15.73
CA LYS A 156 -3.13 -16.23 16.67
C LYS A 156 -4.56 -16.31 17.19
N TYR A 157 -5.38 -17.17 16.61
CA TYR A 157 -6.68 -17.49 17.18
C TYR A 157 -6.50 -18.47 18.33
N ASN A 158 -7.01 -18.12 19.51
CA ASN A 158 -7.23 -19.10 20.56
C ASN A 158 -8.55 -19.81 20.26
N LEU A 159 -8.48 -21.07 19.83
CA LEU A 159 -9.66 -21.93 19.72
C LEU A 159 -10.05 -22.37 21.12
N PHE A 160 -11.22 -21.94 21.58
CA PHE A 160 -11.87 -22.50 22.76
C PHE A 160 -12.92 -23.50 22.29
N PHE A 161 -12.81 -24.74 22.74
CA PHE A 161 -13.89 -25.73 22.62
C PHE A 161 -14.73 -25.64 23.90
N TYR A 162 -16.04 -25.49 23.76
CA TYR A 162 -17.01 -25.64 24.84
C TYR A 162 -17.53 -27.08 24.89
#